data_AF-A0A2I8A104-F1
#
_entry.id   AF-A0A2I8A104-F1
#
_cell.length_a   1.000
_cell.length_b   1.000
_cell.length_c   1.000
_cell.angle_alpha   90.00
_cell.angle_beta   90.00
_cell.angle_gamma   90.00
#
_symmetry.space_group_name_H-M   'P 1'
#
loop_
_entity.id
_entity.type
_entity.pdbx_description
1 polymer ?
#
loop_
_entity_poly.entity_id
_entity_poly.type
_entity_poly.pdbx_seq_one_letter_code
_entity_poly.pdbx_strand_id
1 'polypeptide(L)'
;MNTIHKSISKFLVSLTLLGGLAAINQPAKADTITGESGNVRAEISFEKPEEFQYKNVRLRIKRAGKTVLNQNLPQESEYDRPIGGLFTDKLPVLDLDGNKEPEVMADFFTGGAHCCTYSLIYRYNSKSQQYQKIRHDWGNGGYQLKDLDKDGRPEFISRDDRFAYAFTSYAASGYPIQIWQYRQGKMIDVTRRYPKEVASHAAEVWKNYTEIQQQGEDEGKGFLAAYLADKYLLGQGQDGWRRVQQAYKKSDRNQYFAELRKFLRETGYTRSGGK
;
A
#
# COMPACT_ATOMS: atom_id res chain seq x y z
N MET A 1 -60.61 58.96 53.64
CA MET A 1 -59.25 58.41 53.84
C MET A 1 -59.25 56.95 53.41
N ASN A 2 -58.44 56.69 52.39
CA ASN A 2 -58.07 55.44 51.69
C ASN A 2 -58.29 54.05 52.35
N THR A 3 -58.91 53.15 51.54
CA THR A 3 -58.60 51.73 51.18
C THR A 3 -58.21 50.72 52.27
N ILE A 4 -58.89 49.57 52.48
CA ILE A 4 -59.15 48.33 51.67
C ILE A 4 -58.01 47.27 51.70
N HIS A 5 -58.42 46.00 51.96
CA HIS A 5 -57.78 44.68 51.67
C HIS A 5 -56.67 44.16 52.64
N LYS A 6 -56.43 42.85 52.87
CA LYS A 6 -56.79 41.59 52.18
C LYS A 6 -56.50 40.35 53.06
N SER A 7 -57.10 39.24 52.63
CA SER A 7 -56.99 37.85 53.11
C SER A 7 -55.59 37.22 52.93
N ILE A 8 -55.22 36.28 53.83
CA ILE A 8 -53.99 35.47 53.77
C ILE A 8 -54.37 34.03 53.41
N SER A 9 -53.92 33.57 52.23
CA SER A 9 -53.93 32.16 51.83
C SER A 9 -52.50 31.61 51.88
N LYS A 10 -52.33 30.42 52.45
CA LYS A 10 -51.04 29.70 52.54
C LYS A 10 -50.79 28.97 51.22
N PHE A 11 -49.68 29.28 50.55
CA PHE A 11 -49.16 28.50 49.41
C PHE A 11 -47.95 27.67 49.85
N LEU A 12 -48.05 26.36 49.62
CA LEU A 12 -46.93 25.42 49.60
C LEU A 12 -46.17 25.58 48.28
N VAL A 13 -44.88 25.90 48.33
CA VAL A 13 -44.00 25.89 47.16
C VAL A 13 -43.24 24.58 47.15
N SER A 14 -43.54 23.73 46.17
CA SER A 14 -42.77 22.53 45.84
C SER A 14 -41.54 22.94 45.03
N LEU A 15 -40.35 22.69 45.55
CA LEU A 15 -39.09 22.96 44.88
C LEU A 15 -38.72 21.75 43.99
N THR A 16 -39.01 21.82 42.70
CA THR A 16 -38.54 20.84 41.70
C THR A 16 -37.10 21.15 41.30
N LEU A 17 -36.16 20.33 41.76
CA LEU A 17 -34.80 20.29 41.22
C LEU A 17 -34.83 19.69 39.80
N LEU A 18 -34.67 20.52 38.76
CA LEU A 18 -34.32 20.02 37.43
C LEU A 18 -32.82 19.64 37.42
N GLY A 19 -32.52 18.37 37.66
CA GLY A 19 -31.22 17.79 37.37
C GLY A 19 -31.07 17.61 35.86
N GLY A 20 -30.35 18.53 35.20
CA GLY A 20 -29.95 18.36 33.80
C GLY A 20 -28.93 17.23 33.68
N LEU A 21 -29.35 16.07 33.19
CA LEU A 21 -28.45 15.01 32.73
C LEU A 21 -27.78 15.50 31.44
N ALA A 22 -26.60 16.10 31.56
CA ALA A 22 -25.71 16.25 30.43
C ALA A 22 -25.29 14.84 29.99
N ALA A 23 -25.84 14.36 28.87
CA ALA A 23 -25.35 13.16 28.23
C ALA A 23 -23.88 13.40 27.86
N ILE A 24 -22.96 12.79 28.60
CA ILE A 24 -21.56 12.70 28.22
C ILE A 24 -21.56 11.80 26.99
N ASN A 25 -21.57 12.40 25.80
CA ASN A 25 -21.27 11.70 24.56
C ASN A 25 -19.85 11.16 24.71
N GLN A 26 -19.69 9.90 25.12
CA GLN A 26 -18.43 9.22 24.98
C GLN A 26 -18.11 9.22 23.47
N PRO A 27 -16.97 9.79 23.03
CA PRO A 27 -16.59 9.70 21.64
C PRO A 27 -16.59 8.22 21.25
N ALA A 28 -17.17 7.90 20.08
CA ALA A 28 -17.16 6.56 19.54
C ALA A 28 -15.72 5.99 19.66
N LYS A 29 -15.59 4.78 20.20
CA LYS A 29 -14.29 4.15 20.41
C LYS A 29 -13.63 3.94 19.05
N ALA A 30 -12.72 4.84 18.68
CA ALA A 30 -11.94 4.72 17.46
C ALA A 30 -10.84 3.67 17.65
N ASP A 31 -10.75 2.75 16.70
CA ASP A 31 -9.60 1.85 16.63
C ASP A 31 -8.36 2.64 16.19
N THR A 32 -7.19 2.20 16.64
CA THR A 32 -5.94 2.90 16.34
C THR A 32 -4.84 1.96 15.90
N ILE A 33 -4.05 2.43 14.94
CA ILE A 33 -2.81 1.80 14.48
C ILE A 33 -1.70 2.81 14.71
N THR A 34 -0.63 2.40 15.40
CA THR A 34 0.43 3.33 15.83
C THR A 34 1.81 2.84 15.42
N GLY A 35 2.73 3.79 15.29
CA GLY A 35 4.14 3.52 15.05
C GLY A 35 4.99 4.71 15.45
N GLU A 36 6.26 4.45 15.75
CA GLU A 36 7.18 5.48 16.19
C GLU A 36 8.63 5.14 15.83
N SER A 37 9.42 6.19 15.60
CA SER A 37 10.87 6.11 15.47
C SER A 37 11.48 7.45 15.86
N GLY A 38 12.48 7.41 16.74
CA GLY A 38 13.10 8.60 17.31
C GLY A 38 12.07 9.52 17.96
N ASN A 39 11.98 10.76 17.49
CA ASN A 39 11.04 11.75 18.01
C ASN A 39 9.71 11.81 17.23
N VAL A 40 9.50 10.92 16.24
CA VAL A 40 8.30 10.89 15.40
C VAL A 40 7.40 9.75 15.87
N ARG A 41 6.16 10.09 16.20
CA ARG A 41 5.08 9.12 16.48
C ARG A 41 3.90 9.41 15.59
N ALA A 42 3.38 8.38 14.95
CA ALA A 42 2.23 8.46 14.07
C ALA A 42 1.12 7.50 14.51
N GLU A 43 -0.12 7.91 14.24
CA GLU A 43 -1.34 7.23 14.65
C GLU A 43 -2.37 7.39 13.55
N ILE A 44 -2.88 6.27 13.05
CA ILE A 44 -4.12 6.23 12.28
C ILE A 44 -5.24 5.90 13.24
N SER A 45 -6.29 6.72 13.27
CA SER A 45 -7.55 6.42 13.97
C SER A 45 -8.69 6.26 12.98
N PHE A 46 -9.61 5.35 13.22
CA PHE A 46 -10.77 5.14 12.36
C PHE A 46 -11.98 4.59 13.12
N GLU A 47 -13.15 4.74 12.53
CA GLU A 47 -14.40 4.14 12.97
C GLU A 47 -14.76 2.96 12.06
N LYS A 48 -15.29 1.89 12.66
CA LYS A 48 -15.71 0.69 11.93
C LYS A 48 -17.21 0.45 12.13
N PRO A 49 -18.08 1.19 11.42
CA PRO A 49 -19.52 1.13 11.63
C PRO A 49 -20.12 -0.24 11.26
N GLU A 50 -19.54 -0.88 10.23
CA GLU A 50 -19.95 -2.19 9.72
C GLU A 50 -18.71 -3.03 9.37
N GLU A 51 -18.91 -4.32 9.09
CA GLU A 51 -17.83 -5.17 8.62
C GLU A 51 -17.22 -4.60 7.32
N PHE A 52 -15.89 -4.54 7.26
CA PHE A 52 -15.12 -3.98 6.14
C PHE A 52 -15.32 -2.49 5.82
N GLN A 53 -16.18 -1.76 6.52
CA GLN A 53 -16.31 -0.30 6.35
C GLN A 53 -15.41 0.45 7.33
N TYR A 54 -14.67 1.44 6.81
CA TYR A 54 -13.72 2.27 7.56
C TYR A 54 -14.02 3.75 7.30
N LYS A 55 -14.54 4.44 8.32
CA LYS A 55 -14.92 5.85 8.27
C LYS A 55 -14.04 6.70 9.16
N ASN A 56 -14.04 8.01 8.88
CA ASN A 56 -13.28 9.01 9.65
C ASN A 56 -11.80 8.64 9.82
N VAL A 57 -11.22 7.99 8.79
CA VAL A 57 -9.82 7.54 8.82
C VAL A 57 -8.91 8.77 8.85
N ARG A 58 -8.15 8.90 9.93
CA ARG A 58 -7.39 10.10 10.25
C ARG A 58 -5.96 9.76 10.62
N LEU A 59 -5.01 10.46 10.02
CA LEU A 59 -3.60 10.38 10.40
C LEU A 59 -3.22 11.56 11.27
N ARG A 60 -2.63 11.24 12.42
CA ARG A 60 -1.98 12.18 13.32
C ARG A 60 -0.50 11.87 13.40
N ILE A 61 0.35 12.88 13.21
CA ILE A 61 1.79 12.77 13.40
C ILE A 61 2.25 13.78 14.45
N LYS A 62 2.94 13.29 15.47
CA LYS A 62 3.59 14.07 16.52
C LYS A 62 5.10 14.03 16.32
N ARG A 63 5.74 15.18 16.49
CA ARG A 63 7.19 15.35 16.52
C ARG A 63 7.60 15.96 17.86
N ALA A 64 8.44 15.27 18.61
CA ALA A 64 8.84 15.65 19.97
C ALA A 64 7.62 16.02 20.85
N GLY A 65 6.57 15.20 20.78
CA GLY A 65 5.31 15.40 21.52
C GLY A 65 4.33 16.42 20.92
N LYS A 66 4.78 17.32 20.02
CA LYS A 66 3.91 18.31 19.37
C LYS A 66 3.22 17.71 18.14
N THR A 67 1.90 17.87 18.04
CA THR A 67 1.16 17.50 16.82
C THR A 67 1.56 18.44 15.67
N VAL A 68 2.06 17.86 14.58
CA VAL A 68 2.49 18.58 13.37
C VAL A 68 1.58 18.25 12.18
N LEU A 69 0.97 17.06 12.17
CA LEU A 69 -0.06 16.68 11.20
C LEU A 69 -1.26 16.11 11.94
N ASN A 70 -2.48 16.49 11.52
CA ASN A 70 -3.72 15.92 12.03
C ASN A 70 -4.82 16.12 10.97
N GLN A 71 -5.00 15.15 10.08
CA GLN A 71 -5.89 15.28 8.92
C GLN A 71 -6.54 13.95 8.55
N ASN A 72 -7.65 14.01 7.83
CA ASN A 72 -8.26 12.83 7.25
C ASN A 72 -7.35 12.28 6.15
N LEU A 73 -7.23 10.96 6.08
CA LEU A 73 -6.53 10.29 4.98
C LEU A 73 -7.46 10.27 3.75
N PRO A 74 -6.94 10.52 2.55
CA PRO A 74 -7.73 10.35 1.35
C PRO A 74 -8.03 8.87 1.17
N GLN A 75 -9.30 8.51 1.22
CA GLN A 75 -9.80 7.20 0.81
C GLN A 75 -10.54 7.38 -0.51
N GLU A 76 -10.36 6.44 -1.43
CA GLU A 76 -11.16 6.40 -2.66
C GLU A 76 -12.53 5.77 -2.41
N SER A 77 -12.61 4.94 -1.38
CA SER A 77 -13.80 4.22 -0.95
C SER A 77 -13.82 4.04 0.56
N GLU A 78 -15.00 3.92 1.17
CA GLU A 78 -15.13 3.55 2.59
C GLU A 78 -14.65 2.12 2.89
N TYR A 79 -14.38 1.32 1.86
CA TYR A 79 -13.77 -0.01 1.96
C TYR A 79 -12.23 0.02 1.93
N ASP A 80 -11.62 1.20 1.70
CA ASP A 80 -10.17 1.35 1.81
C ASP A 80 -9.75 1.19 3.27
N ARG A 81 -9.24 0.00 3.59
CA ARG A 81 -8.87 -0.41 4.93
C ARG A 81 -7.45 0.05 5.25
N PRO A 82 -7.22 0.87 6.30
CA PRO A 82 -5.88 1.04 6.84
C PRO A 82 -5.43 -0.27 7.48
N ILE A 83 -4.26 -0.76 7.09
CA ILE A 83 -3.70 -2.03 7.56
C ILE A 83 -2.44 -1.88 8.42
N GLY A 84 -1.97 -0.65 8.62
CA GLY A 84 -0.72 -0.37 9.33
C GLY A 84 0.45 -0.49 8.36
N GLY A 85 1.18 -1.60 8.46
CA GLY A 85 2.18 -2.00 7.48
C GLY A 85 1.78 -3.31 6.82
N LEU A 86 2.19 -3.54 5.57
CA LEU A 86 1.86 -4.79 4.87
C LEU A 86 2.24 -6.08 5.61
N PHE A 87 3.19 -6.04 6.55
CA PHE A 87 3.61 -7.19 7.35
C PHE A 87 3.63 -6.93 8.85
N THR A 88 2.97 -5.86 9.32
CA THR A 88 2.91 -5.55 10.75
C THR A 88 1.60 -4.83 11.06
N ASP A 89 1.07 -5.11 12.23
CA ASP A 89 -0.05 -4.40 12.85
C ASP A 89 0.30 -2.96 13.25
N LYS A 90 1.57 -2.55 13.13
CA LYS A 90 2.05 -1.20 13.41
C LYS A 90 2.15 -0.34 12.16
N LEU A 91 2.10 0.96 12.37
CA LEU A 91 2.35 1.94 11.31
C LEU A 91 3.86 2.03 11.03
N PRO A 92 4.35 1.82 9.81
CA PRO A 92 5.78 1.98 9.54
C PRO A 92 6.21 3.44 9.71
N VAL A 93 7.22 3.65 10.58
CA VAL A 93 7.90 4.94 10.79
C VAL A 93 9.40 4.68 10.71
N LEU A 94 10.03 5.03 9.60
CA LEU A 94 11.41 4.65 9.30
C LEU A 94 12.05 5.59 8.27
N ASP A 95 13.37 5.70 8.30
CA ASP A 95 14.16 6.46 7.32
C ASP A 95 14.28 5.68 6.01
N LEU A 96 13.61 6.14 4.96
CA LEU A 96 13.56 5.46 3.67
C LEU A 96 14.61 5.98 2.67
N ASP A 97 15.11 7.22 2.86
CA ASP A 97 16.09 7.82 1.95
C ASP A 97 17.47 8.12 2.60
N GLY A 98 17.67 7.69 3.84
CA GLY A 98 18.94 7.69 4.56
C GLY A 98 19.35 9.07 5.07
N ASN A 99 18.39 9.96 5.29
CA ASN A 99 18.61 11.34 5.74
C ASN A 99 18.49 11.51 7.27
N LYS A 100 18.29 10.41 8.01
CA LYS A 100 18.04 10.33 9.46
C LYS A 100 16.74 10.97 9.93
N GLU A 101 15.82 11.25 9.01
CA GLU A 101 14.50 11.82 9.24
C GLU A 101 13.46 10.78 8.79
N PRO A 102 12.74 10.13 9.71
CA PRO A 102 11.86 9.02 9.34
C PRO A 102 10.64 9.51 8.55
N GLU A 103 10.33 8.80 7.47
CA GLU A 103 9.05 8.83 6.81
C GLU A 103 8.00 8.04 7.60
N VAL A 104 6.74 8.46 7.46
CA VAL A 104 5.58 7.73 7.97
C VAL A 104 4.85 7.11 6.79
N MET A 105 4.64 5.80 6.79
CA MET A 105 3.88 5.11 5.77
C MET A 105 2.53 4.68 6.33
N ALA A 106 1.46 4.97 5.58
CA ALA A 106 0.13 4.44 5.85
C ALA A 106 -0.24 3.48 4.72
N ASP A 107 -0.21 2.18 5.00
CA ASP A 107 -0.58 1.16 4.03
C ASP A 107 -2.09 0.89 4.08
N PHE A 108 -2.65 0.71 2.88
CA PHE A 108 -4.06 0.46 2.65
C PHE A 108 -4.27 -0.81 1.82
N PHE A 109 -5.40 -1.44 2.07
CA PHE A 109 -5.97 -2.50 1.25
C PHE A 109 -7.35 -2.06 0.76
N THR A 110 -7.61 -2.12 -0.54
CA THR A 110 -8.86 -1.61 -1.13
C THR A 110 -10.08 -2.51 -0.91
N GLY A 111 -9.90 -3.72 -0.36
CA GLY A 111 -11.01 -4.50 0.22
C GLY A 111 -11.60 -5.64 -0.61
N GLY A 112 -11.22 -5.82 -1.89
CA GLY A 112 -11.76 -6.91 -2.72
C GLY A 112 -10.86 -8.15 -2.86
N ALA A 113 -11.41 -9.22 -3.45
CA ALA A 113 -10.77 -10.55 -3.52
C ALA A 113 -9.46 -10.62 -4.32
N HIS A 114 -9.31 -9.73 -5.31
CA HIS A 114 -8.13 -9.61 -6.18
C HIS A 114 -7.71 -8.13 -6.27
N CYS A 115 -7.69 -7.47 -5.10
CA CYS A 115 -7.63 -6.03 -5.00
C CYS A 115 -6.38 -5.52 -4.28
N CYS A 116 -6.03 -4.29 -4.67
CA CYS A 116 -4.67 -3.79 -4.58
C CYS A 116 -4.34 -3.20 -3.21
N THR A 117 -3.05 -3.25 -2.90
CA THR A 117 -2.43 -2.53 -1.80
C THR A 117 -1.80 -1.24 -2.31
N TYR A 118 -1.80 -0.20 -1.49
CA TYR A 118 -1.11 1.05 -1.79
C TYR A 118 -0.56 1.67 -0.50
N SER A 119 0.48 2.47 -0.62
CA SER A 119 1.03 3.25 0.48
C SER A 119 0.82 4.74 0.26
N LEU A 120 0.43 5.44 1.32
CA LEU A 120 0.61 6.88 1.44
C LEU A 120 1.88 7.15 2.25
N ILE A 121 2.90 7.72 1.61
CA ILE A 121 4.22 7.95 2.22
C ILE A 121 4.35 9.43 2.54
N TYR A 122 4.51 9.73 3.83
CA TYR A 122 4.60 11.08 4.39
C TYR A 122 6.04 11.41 4.78
N ARG A 123 6.59 12.46 4.18
CA ARG A 123 7.92 12.98 4.45
C ARG A 123 7.86 14.37 5.06
N TYR A 124 8.63 14.60 6.11
CA TYR A 124 8.71 15.91 6.74
C TYR A 124 9.60 16.86 5.93
N ASN A 125 9.10 18.04 5.59
CA ASN A 125 9.88 19.10 5.00
C ASN A 125 10.26 20.11 6.08
N SER A 126 11.54 20.12 6.47
CA SER A 126 12.04 20.99 7.54
C SER A 126 11.95 22.49 7.22
N LYS A 127 11.98 22.88 5.94
CA LYS A 127 11.87 24.28 5.53
C LYS A 127 10.47 24.84 5.71
N SER A 128 9.45 24.07 5.31
CA SER A 128 8.05 24.49 5.48
C SER A 128 7.45 24.05 6.81
N GLN A 129 8.14 23.19 7.56
CA GLN A 129 7.64 22.53 8.76
C GLN A 129 6.34 21.74 8.54
N GLN A 130 6.13 21.24 7.33
CA GLN A 130 4.93 20.49 6.93
C GLN A 130 5.30 19.10 6.41
N TYR A 131 4.35 18.17 6.48
CA TYR A 131 4.47 16.90 5.80
C TYR A 131 4.03 17.01 4.33
N GLN A 132 4.83 16.43 3.45
CA GLN A 132 4.49 16.19 2.06
C GLN A 132 4.15 14.71 1.88
N LYS A 133 3.30 14.40 0.91
CA LYS A 133 2.79 13.04 0.70
C LYS A 133 2.93 12.62 -0.75
N ILE A 134 3.28 11.36 -0.96
CA ILE A 134 3.03 10.66 -2.22
C ILE A 134 2.13 9.45 -2.00
N ARG A 135 1.48 9.00 -3.06
CA ARG A 135 0.83 7.69 -3.15
C ARG A 135 1.69 6.80 -4.05
N HIS A 136 1.81 5.54 -3.68
CA HIS A 136 2.37 4.51 -4.55
C HIS A 136 1.50 3.26 -4.49
N ASP A 137 1.04 2.82 -5.65
CA ASP A 137 0.17 1.66 -5.81
C ASP A 137 1.02 0.40 -6.05
N TRP A 138 0.89 -0.57 -5.16
CA TRP A 138 1.63 -1.84 -5.19
C TRP A 138 0.87 -2.96 -5.88
N GLY A 139 -0.41 -2.74 -6.18
CA GLY A 139 -1.24 -3.77 -6.79
C GLY A 139 -1.45 -4.97 -5.88
N ASN A 140 -1.54 -6.15 -6.49
CA ASN A 140 -1.72 -7.42 -5.80
C ASN A 140 -0.44 -7.94 -5.13
N GLY A 141 0.74 -7.45 -5.55
CA GLY A 141 2.02 -7.95 -5.07
C GLY A 141 2.44 -7.41 -3.71
N GLY A 142 1.94 -6.24 -3.31
CA GLY A 142 2.48 -5.51 -2.16
C GLY A 142 3.96 -5.16 -2.35
N TYR A 143 4.67 -4.95 -1.26
CA TYR A 143 6.12 -4.78 -1.24
C TYR A 143 6.68 -5.48 -0.02
N GLN A 144 7.93 -5.94 0.00
CA GLN A 144 8.72 -6.26 1.19
C GLN A 144 9.85 -5.23 1.35
N LEU A 145 10.08 -4.74 2.57
CA LEU A 145 11.22 -3.86 2.87
C LEU A 145 12.47 -4.68 3.20
N LYS A 146 13.57 -4.36 2.52
CA LYS A 146 14.89 -4.94 2.79
C LYS A 146 15.99 -4.03 2.27
N ASP A 147 17.01 -3.80 3.09
CA ASP A 147 18.26 -3.17 2.65
C ASP A 147 19.10 -4.24 1.90
N LEU A 148 18.97 -4.25 0.56
CA LEU A 148 19.56 -5.25 -0.32
C LEU A 148 21.06 -5.05 -0.50
N ASP A 149 21.51 -3.80 -0.57
CA ASP A 149 22.91 -3.44 -0.81
C ASP A 149 23.68 -3.00 0.45
N LYS A 150 23.01 -2.98 1.61
CA LYS A 150 23.56 -2.63 2.93
C LYS A 150 24.03 -1.18 3.01
N ASP A 151 23.38 -0.27 2.28
CA ASP A 151 23.70 1.16 2.30
C ASP A 151 22.98 1.94 3.41
N GLY A 152 22.17 1.23 4.22
CA GLY A 152 21.37 1.81 5.30
C GLY A 152 20.03 2.37 4.86
N ARG A 153 19.64 2.17 3.59
CA ARG A 153 18.31 2.53 3.07
C ARG A 153 17.61 1.27 2.61
N PRO A 154 16.32 1.09 2.95
CA PRO A 154 15.60 -0.09 2.50
C PRO A 154 15.13 0.06 1.05
N GLU A 155 15.20 -1.03 0.30
CA GLU A 155 14.48 -1.23 -0.94
C GLU A 155 13.11 -1.85 -0.71
N PHE A 156 12.17 -1.49 -1.57
CA PHE A 156 10.84 -2.07 -1.66
C PHE A 156 10.85 -3.14 -2.75
N ILE A 157 10.84 -4.41 -2.33
CA ILE A 157 10.78 -5.57 -3.23
C ILE A 157 9.31 -5.88 -3.51
N SER A 158 8.85 -5.57 -4.71
CA SER A 158 7.46 -5.64 -5.15
C SER A 158 7.31 -6.48 -6.42
N ARG A 159 6.17 -6.39 -7.09
CA ARG A 159 5.78 -7.09 -8.31
C ARG A 159 5.06 -6.14 -9.26
N ASP A 160 5.27 -6.33 -10.56
CA ASP A 160 4.59 -5.51 -11.57
C ASP A 160 3.16 -5.97 -11.80
N ASP A 161 2.22 -5.30 -11.13
CA ASP A 161 0.79 -5.64 -11.16
C ASP A 161 0.15 -5.52 -12.55
N ARG A 162 0.80 -4.86 -13.51
CA ARG A 162 0.31 -4.78 -14.90
C ARG A 162 0.22 -6.15 -15.56
N PHE A 163 0.87 -7.18 -15.01
CA PHE A 163 0.77 -8.56 -15.49
C PHE A 163 -0.48 -9.29 -14.99
N ALA A 164 -1.19 -8.77 -13.99
CA ALA A 164 -2.47 -9.33 -13.55
C ALA A 164 -3.44 -9.42 -14.74
N TYR A 165 -3.99 -10.60 -14.98
CA TYR A 165 -4.94 -10.88 -16.07
C TYR A 165 -4.43 -10.61 -17.50
N ALA A 166 -3.17 -10.21 -17.69
CA ALA A 166 -2.69 -9.78 -19.01
C ALA A 166 -2.59 -10.93 -20.02
N PHE A 167 -2.39 -12.17 -19.54
CA PHE A 167 -2.16 -13.34 -20.41
C PHE A 167 -2.96 -14.58 -20.02
N THR A 168 -3.59 -14.59 -18.84
CA THR A 168 -4.31 -15.73 -18.26
C THR A 168 -5.22 -15.27 -17.12
N SER A 169 -5.87 -16.20 -16.42
CA SER A 169 -6.61 -15.94 -15.18
C SER A 169 -5.72 -15.27 -14.11
N TYR A 170 -6.33 -14.68 -13.08
CA TYR A 170 -5.56 -14.15 -11.94
C TYR A 170 -4.71 -15.21 -11.26
N ALA A 171 -5.30 -16.38 -11.00
CA ALA A 171 -4.67 -17.45 -10.25
C ALA A 171 -3.38 -17.96 -10.91
N ALA A 172 -3.30 -17.87 -12.24
CA ALA A 172 -2.12 -18.25 -13.01
C ALA A 172 -1.30 -17.07 -13.52
N SER A 173 -1.60 -15.84 -13.09
CA SER A 173 -0.81 -14.67 -13.46
C SER A 173 0.55 -14.74 -12.76
N GLY A 174 1.61 -14.65 -13.56
CA GLY A 174 2.97 -14.46 -13.06
C GLY A 174 3.29 -12.97 -13.10
N TYR A 175 3.99 -12.48 -12.07
CA TYR A 175 4.35 -11.06 -11.97
C TYR A 175 5.87 -10.93 -11.89
N PRO A 176 6.54 -10.19 -12.79
CA PRO A 176 7.97 -9.96 -12.67
C PRO A 176 8.30 -9.09 -11.46
N ILE A 177 9.53 -9.21 -10.98
CA ILE A 177 9.99 -8.45 -9.82
C ILE A 177 10.10 -6.95 -10.16
N GLN A 178 9.73 -6.11 -9.20
CA GLN A 178 10.11 -4.70 -9.19
C GLN A 178 10.81 -4.38 -7.89
N ILE A 179 11.86 -3.56 -7.95
CA ILE A 179 12.58 -3.09 -6.77
C ILE A 179 12.58 -1.57 -6.82
N TRP A 180 12.03 -0.95 -5.79
CA TRP A 180 11.91 0.49 -5.70
C TRP A 180 12.75 1.06 -4.57
N GLN A 181 13.26 2.27 -4.78
CA GLN A 181 13.88 3.09 -3.75
C GLN A 181 13.08 4.36 -3.57
N TYR A 182 12.79 4.71 -2.32
CA TYR A 182 12.27 6.04 -2.01
C TYR A 182 13.45 7.03 -1.95
N ARG A 183 13.32 8.16 -2.64
CA ARG A 183 14.31 9.24 -2.63
C ARG A 183 13.60 10.58 -2.63
N GLN A 184 13.69 11.31 -1.52
CA GLN A 184 13.25 12.71 -1.41
C GLN A 184 11.84 12.97 -1.94
N GLY A 185 10.86 12.12 -1.62
CA GLY A 185 9.49 12.29 -2.09
C GLY A 185 9.16 11.62 -3.41
N LYS A 186 9.98 10.67 -3.90
CA LYS A 186 9.71 9.92 -5.13
C LYS A 186 10.04 8.44 -4.95
N MET A 187 9.19 7.58 -5.51
CA MET A 187 9.52 6.17 -5.73
C MET A 187 10.25 6.03 -7.06
N ILE A 188 11.44 5.45 -7.03
CA ILE A 188 12.30 5.26 -8.19
C ILE A 188 12.44 3.76 -8.44
N ASP A 189 12.06 3.29 -9.62
CA ASP A 189 12.31 1.91 -10.05
C ASP A 189 13.82 1.74 -10.25
N VAL A 190 14.42 0.92 -9.41
CA VAL A 190 15.85 0.60 -9.39
C VAL A 190 16.09 -0.87 -9.70
N THR A 191 15.10 -1.60 -10.20
CA THR A 191 15.14 -3.06 -10.42
C THR A 191 16.39 -3.52 -11.16
N ARG A 192 16.82 -2.79 -12.20
CA ARG A 192 18.01 -3.13 -13.00
C ARG A 192 19.34 -3.01 -12.23
N ARG A 193 19.37 -2.33 -11.08
CA ARG A 193 20.56 -2.25 -10.21
C ARG A 193 20.77 -3.52 -9.37
N TYR A 194 19.77 -4.39 -9.32
CA TYR A 194 19.73 -5.60 -8.51
C TYR A 194 19.63 -6.87 -9.40
N PRO A 195 20.61 -7.12 -10.29
CA PRO A 195 20.52 -8.23 -11.25
C PRO A 195 20.54 -9.61 -10.57
N LYS A 196 21.05 -9.74 -9.33
CA LYS A 196 21.03 -11.01 -8.60
C LYS A 196 19.62 -11.37 -8.16
N GLU A 197 18.88 -10.39 -7.68
CA GLU A 197 17.49 -10.49 -7.25
C GLU A 197 16.60 -10.80 -8.45
N VAL A 198 16.81 -10.11 -9.57
CA VAL A 198 16.11 -10.38 -10.83
C VAL A 198 16.41 -11.78 -11.36
N ALA A 199 17.67 -12.24 -11.31
CA ALA A 199 18.04 -13.59 -11.74
C ALA A 199 17.44 -14.67 -10.83
N SER A 200 17.43 -14.44 -9.51
CA SER A 200 16.81 -15.33 -8.55
C SER A 200 15.31 -15.44 -8.80
N HIS A 201 14.63 -14.31 -9.00
CA HIS A 201 13.20 -14.30 -9.29
C HIS A 201 12.88 -14.96 -10.64
N ALA A 202 13.67 -14.73 -11.68
CA ALA A 202 13.50 -15.42 -12.97
C ALA A 202 13.61 -16.95 -12.82
N ALA A 203 14.54 -17.43 -11.98
CA ALA A 203 14.68 -18.85 -11.70
C ALA A 203 13.47 -19.42 -10.93
N GLU A 204 12.97 -18.67 -9.94
CA GLU A 204 11.75 -19.01 -9.18
C GLU A 204 10.52 -19.11 -10.09
N VAL A 205 10.26 -18.09 -10.90
CA VAL A 205 9.12 -18.08 -11.83
C VAL A 205 9.22 -19.22 -12.84
N TRP A 206 10.43 -19.54 -13.34
CA TRP A 206 10.63 -20.68 -14.22
C TRP A 206 10.32 -22.00 -13.51
N LYS A 207 10.75 -22.15 -12.26
CA LYS A 207 10.48 -23.33 -11.45
C LYS A 207 8.96 -23.52 -11.26
N ASN A 208 8.25 -22.46 -10.89
CA ASN A 208 6.79 -22.50 -10.74
C ASN A 208 6.11 -22.93 -12.05
N TYR A 209 6.53 -22.37 -13.19
CA TYR A 209 6.08 -22.81 -14.51
C TYR A 209 6.30 -24.32 -14.74
N THR A 210 7.48 -24.86 -14.40
CA THR A 210 7.74 -26.28 -14.60
C THR A 210 6.91 -27.18 -13.69
N GLU A 211 6.62 -26.75 -12.46
CA GLU A 211 5.82 -27.52 -11.50
C GLU A 211 4.36 -27.62 -11.94
N ILE A 212 3.73 -26.51 -12.37
CA ILE A 212 2.35 -26.54 -12.86
C ILE A 212 2.20 -27.39 -14.14
N GLN A 213 3.23 -27.40 -15.01
CA GLN A 213 3.21 -28.24 -16.21
C GLN A 213 3.28 -29.73 -15.87
N GLN A 214 4.02 -30.10 -14.82
CA GLN A 214 4.08 -31.48 -14.33
C GLN A 214 2.73 -31.94 -13.74
N GLN A 215 1.95 -31.00 -13.21
CA GLN A 215 0.60 -31.26 -12.67
C GLN A 215 -0.48 -31.32 -13.77
N GLY A 216 -0.12 -31.09 -15.03
CA GLY A 216 -1.03 -31.15 -16.16
C GLY A 216 -1.92 -29.90 -16.31
N GLU A 217 -1.61 -28.81 -15.59
CA GLU A 217 -2.37 -27.57 -15.66
C GLU A 217 -2.08 -26.79 -16.96
N ASP A 218 -3.12 -26.21 -17.56
CA ASP A 218 -3.05 -25.54 -18.87
C ASP A 218 -2.74 -24.04 -18.79
N GLU A 219 -2.22 -23.54 -17.67
CA GLU A 219 -2.11 -22.09 -17.40
C GLU A 219 -0.67 -21.58 -17.22
N GLY A 220 0.26 -22.02 -18.06
CA GLY A 220 1.68 -21.63 -17.96
C GLY A 220 2.07 -20.25 -18.49
N LYS A 221 1.19 -19.58 -19.26
CA LYS A 221 1.53 -18.34 -19.97
C LYS A 221 1.89 -17.16 -19.06
N GLY A 222 1.22 -17.04 -17.91
CA GLY A 222 1.46 -15.94 -16.98
C GLY A 222 2.89 -15.99 -16.43
N PHE A 223 3.32 -17.17 -15.98
CA PHE A 223 4.69 -17.40 -15.51
C PHE A 223 5.73 -17.19 -16.62
N LEU A 224 5.48 -17.70 -17.83
CA LEU A 224 6.40 -17.48 -18.96
C LEU A 224 6.53 -16.00 -19.34
N ALA A 225 5.46 -15.22 -19.21
CA ALA A 225 5.47 -13.77 -19.47
C ALA A 225 6.32 -13.03 -18.43
N ALA A 226 6.13 -13.30 -17.14
CA ALA A 226 6.94 -12.74 -16.06
C ALA A 226 8.41 -13.14 -16.18
N TYR A 227 8.69 -14.42 -16.45
CA TYR A 227 10.05 -14.91 -16.70
C TYR A 227 10.73 -14.11 -17.81
N LEU A 228 10.04 -13.90 -18.93
CA LEU A 228 10.61 -13.17 -20.05
C LEU A 228 10.89 -11.71 -19.69
N ALA A 229 10.01 -11.07 -18.92
CA ALA A 229 10.19 -9.71 -18.45
C ALA A 229 11.45 -9.58 -17.57
N ASP A 230 11.68 -10.50 -16.63
CA ASP A 230 12.92 -10.55 -15.85
C ASP A 230 14.15 -10.77 -16.73
N LYS A 231 14.05 -11.63 -17.74
CA LYS A 231 15.14 -11.83 -18.71
C LYS A 231 15.45 -10.55 -19.49
N TYR A 232 14.46 -9.72 -19.80
CA TYR A 232 14.70 -8.39 -20.37
C TYR A 232 15.41 -7.45 -19.39
N LEU A 233 15.01 -7.45 -18.11
CA LEU A 233 15.69 -6.67 -17.07
C LEU A 233 17.17 -7.05 -16.93
N LEU A 234 17.52 -8.32 -17.17
CA LEU A 234 18.90 -8.84 -17.18
C LEU A 234 19.66 -8.58 -18.49
N GLY A 235 19.05 -7.96 -19.50
CA GLY A 235 19.65 -7.83 -20.84
C GLY A 235 19.71 -9.15 -21.63
N GLN A 236 18.97 -10.16 -21.19
CA GLN A 236 18.96 -11.53 -21.74
C GLN A 236 17.67 -11.84 -22.52
N GLY A 237 17.01 -10.82 -23.08
CA GLY A 237 15.71 -10.98 -23.74
C GLY A 237 15.70 -11.98 -24.91
N GLN A 238 16.77 -12.02 -25.73
CA GLN A 238 16.88 -13.00 -26.83
C GLN A 238 16.95 -14.44 -26.30
N ASP A 239 17.73 -14.66 -25.26
CA ASP A 239 17.85 -15.96 -24.59
C ASP A 239 16.51 -16.37 -23.95
N GLY A 240 15.87 -15.44 -23.26
CA GLY A 240 14.53 -15.63 -22.69
C GLY A 240 13.51 -16.05 -23.74
N TRP A 241 13.48 -15.38 -24.90
CA TRP A 241 12.58 -15.74 -26.00
C TRP A 241 12.81 -17.14 -26.53
N ARG A 242 14.07 -17.55 -26.75
CA ARG A 242 14.37 -18.92 -27.21
C ARG A 242 13.76 -19.95 -26.25
N ARG A 243 13.96 -19.75 -24.94
CA ARG A 243 13.47 -20.65 -23.91
C ARG A 243 11.93 -20.68 -23.84
N VAL A 244 11.29 -19.50 -23.87
CA VAL A 244 9.82 -19.40 -23.88
C VAL A 244 9.21 -20.06 -25.12
N GLN A 245 9.81 -19.88 -26.30
CA GLN A 245 9.35 -20.50 -27.55
C GLN A 245 9.56 -22.01 -27.58
N GLN A 246 10.58 -22.52 -26.88
CA GLN A 246 10.81 -23.95 -26.70
C GLN A 246 9.82 -24.57 -25.71
N ALA A 247 9.42 -23.84 -24.67
CA ALA A 247 8.50 -24.35 -23.66
C ALA A 247 7.03 -24.26 -24.09
N TYR A 248 6.61 -23.15 -24.68
CA TYR A 248 5.19 -22.94 -25.01
C TYR A 248 4.83 -23.47 -26.41
N LYS A 249 4.15 -24.62 -26.45
CA LYS A 249 3.82 -25.36 -27.69
C LYS A 249 2.31 -25.46 -28.01
N LYS A 250 1.47 -24.77 -27.25
CA LYS A 250 0.01 -24.77 -27.45
C LYS A 250 -0.38 -24.10 -28.78
N SER A 251 -1.59 -24.35 -29.26
CA SER A 251 -2.07 -23.95 -30.59
C SER A 251 -2.11 -22.43 -30.79
N ASP A 252 -2.32 -21.67 -29.73
CA ASP A 252 -2.43 -20.21 -29.70
C ASP A 252 -1.07 -19.48 -29.51
N ARG A 253 0.05 -20.22 -29.48
CA ARG A 253 1.40 -19.69 -29.24
C ARG A 253 1.76 -18.47 -30.08
N ASN A 254 1.31 -18.40 -31.33
CA ASN A 254 1.64 -17.28 -32.22
C ASN A 254 0.97 -15.98 -31.77
N GLN A 255 -0.30 -16.06 -31.35
CA GLN A 255 -1.04 -14.93 -30.78
C GLN A 255 -0.39 -14.50 -29.46
N TYR A 256 -0.18 -15.46 -28.54
CA TYR A 256 0.47 -15.18 -27.26
C TYR A 256 1.84 -14.49 -27.42
N PHE A 257 2.70 -14.98 -28.32
CA PHE A 257 4.01 -14.37 -28.54
C PHE A 257 3.92 -12.97 -29.15
N ALA A 258 2.92 -12.69 -29.99
CA ALA A 258 2.70 -11.36 -30.54
C ALA A 258 2.24 -10.37 -29.46
N GLU A 259 1.28 -10.78 -28.63
CA GLU A 259 0.75 -10.01 -27.50
C GLU A 259 1.83 -9.74 -26.46
N LEU A 260 2.59 -10.76 -26.05
CA LEU A 260 3.67 -10.61 -25.07
C LEU A 260 4.76 -9.64 -25.57
N ARG A 261 5.11 -9.71 -26.86
CA ARG A 261 6.11 -8.79 -27.44
C ARG A 261 5.61 -7.35 -27.50
N LYS A 262 4.32 -7.14 -27.79
CA LYS A 262 3.67 -5.82 -27.73
C LYS A 262 3.65 -5.29 -26.29
N PHE A 263 3.17 -6.11 -25.37
CA PHE A 263 3.03 -5.77 -23.96
C PHE A 263 4.37 -5.35 -23.36
N LEU A 264 5.44 -6.15 -23.49
CA LEU A 264 6.76 -5.84 -22.94
C LEU A 264 7.37 -4.55 -23.50
N ARG A 265 7.02 -4.18 -24.74
CA ARG A 265 7.44 -2.91 -25.33
C ARG A 265 6.68 -1.73 -24.71
N GLU A 266 5.38 -1.86 -24.56
CA GLU A 266 4.50 -0.83 -24.01
C GLU A 266 4.75 -0.60 -22.51
N THR A 267 5.08 -1.65 -21.77
CA THR A 267 5.42 -1.57 -20.35
C THR A 267 6.89 -1.22 -20.08
N GLY A 268 7.71 -1.10 -21.13
CA GLY A 268 9.07 -0.54 -21.06
C GLY A 268 10.19 -1.54 -20.75
N TYR A 269 9.91 -2.85 -20.72
CA TYR A 269 10.93 -3.89 -20.47
C TYR A 269 11.98 -3.97 -21.58
N THR A 270 11.58 -3.70 -22.83
CA THR A 270 12.48 -3.82 -23.99
C THR A 270 13.46 -2.65 -24.15
N ARG A 271 13.32 -1.57 -23.38
CA ARG A 271 14.25 -0.44 -23.42
C ARG A 271 15.58 -0.88 -22.79
N SER A 272 16.65 -0.83 -23.57
CA SER A 272 18.02 -0.89 -23.03
C SER A 272 18.19 0.27 -22.06
N GLY A 273 18.57 -0.03 -20.80
CA GLY A 273 18.67 0.97 -19.74
C GLY A 273 19.44 2.20 -20.21
N GLY A 274 18.79 3.37 -20.12
CA GLY A 274 19.48 4.64 -20.28
C GLY A 274 20.61 4.70 -19.25
N LYS A 275 21.80 5.08 -19.72
CA LYS A 275 22.93 5.44 -18.87
C LYS A 275 22.54 6.57 -17.93
#